data_AF-A0A3S9EIZ4-F1
#
_entry.id   AF-A0A3S9EIZ4-F1
#
_cell.length_a   1.000
_cell.length_b   1.000
_cell.length_c   1.000
_cell.angle_alpha   90.00
_cell.angle_beta   90.00
_cell.angle_gamma   90.00
#
_symmetry.space_group_name_H-M   'P 1'
#
loop_
_entity.id
_entity.type
_entity.pdbx_description
1 polymer ?
#
loop_
_entity_poly.entity_id
_entity_poly.type
_entity_poly.pdbx_seq_one_letter_code
_entity_poly.pdbx_strand_id
1 'polypeptide(L)' 'MRKEIERHLCRGDSGREYEVVFYQNYRRFQPLSGPAQDVPTMKEAFLSDGRAVNVIDDNTFRIVISDELIRKIR' A
#
# COMPACT_ATOMS: atom_id res chain seq x y z
N MET A 1 11.51 7.56 -5.72
CA MET A 1 11.02 8.10 -4.43
C MET A 1 9.76 7.36 -4.04
N ARG A 2 9.57 7.02 -2.76
CA ARG A 2 8.33 6.42 -2.25
C ARG A 2 7.60 7.45 -1.40
N LYS A 3 6.29 7.62 -1.61
CA LYS A 3 5.46 8.57 -0.87
C LYS A 3 4.25 7.85 -0.30
N GLU A 4 3.95 8.05 0.98
CA GLU A 4 2.68 7.62 1.56
C GLU A 4 1.52 8.39 0.91
N ILE A 5 0.48 7.67 0.51
CA ILE A 5 -0.69 8.24 -0.18
C ILE A 5 -1.99 7.97 0.56
N GLU A 6 -2.07 6.93 1.37
CA GLU A 6 -3.31 6.53 2.04
C GLU A 6 -3.00 5.65 3.25
N ARG A 7 -3.89 5.71 4.26
CA ARG A 7 -3.78 4.94 5.49
C ARG A 7 -5.17 4.50 5.93
N HIS A 8 -5.32 3.22 6.26
CA HIS A 8 -6.59 2.61 6.67
C HIS A 8 -6.43 1.78 7.93
N LEU A 9 -7.33 2.01 8.89
CA LEU A 9 -7.49 1.11 10.02
C LEU A 9 -8.26 -0.12 9.56
N CYS A 10 -7.75 -1.30 9.90
CA CYS A 10 -8.29 -2.59 9.49
C CYS A 10 -8.41 -3.52 10.69
N ARG A 11 -9.34 -4.48 10.62
CA ARG A 11 -9.49 -5.55 11.60
C ARG A 11 -9.30 -6.90 10.94
N GLY A 12 -8.46 -7.74 11.53
CA GLY A 12 -8.26 -9.12 11.10
C GLY A 12 -9.32 -10.06 11.64
N ASP A 13 -9.39 -11.25 11.03
CA ASP A 13 -10.26 -12.34 11.49
C ASP A 13 -9.91 -12.81 12.92
N SER A 14 -8.67 -12.58 13.36
CA SER A 14 -8.23 -12.79 14.75
C SER A 14 -8.81 -11.79 15.76
N GLY A 15 -9.51 -10.76 15.28
CA GLY A 15 -10.01 -9.64 16.08
C GLY A 15 -8.97 -8.55 16.35
N ARG A 16 -7.70 -8.76 15.95
CA ARG A 16 -6.61 -7.79 16.06
C ARG A 16 -6.79 -6.64 15.07
N GLU A 17 -6.41 -5.45 15.50
CA GLU A 17 -6.37 -4.26 14.65
C GLU A 17 -5.01 -4.09 13.98
N TYR A 18 -5.06 -3.64 12.74
CA TYR A 18 -3.92 -3.44 11.86
C TYR A 18 -4.10 -2.11 11.15
N GLU A 19 -2.99 -1.48 10.77
CA GLU A 19 -3.03 -0.27 9.97
C GLU A 19 -2.34 -0.53 8.64
N VAL A 20 -3.08 -0.39 7.55
CA VAL A 20 -2.59 -0.58 6.18
C VAL A 20 -2.22 0.78 5.62
N VAL A 21 -0.97 0.92 5.21
CA VAL A 21 -0.39 2.13 4.63
C VAL A 21 -0.06 1.87 3.15
N PHE A 22 -0.60 2.72 2.29
CA PHE A 22 -0.36 2.69 0.86
C PHE A 22 0.74 3.67 0.48
N TYR A 23 1.60 3.21 -0.41
CA TYR A 23 2.71 4.00 -0.91
C TYR A 23 2.71 4.02 -2.44
N GLN A 24 2.91 5.21 -2.99
CA GLN A 24 3.16 5.42 -4.41
C GLN A 24 4.66 5.52 -4.64
N ASN A 25 5.19 4.64 -5.49
CA ASN A 25 6.54 4.80 -6.02
C ASN A 25 6.51 5.77 -7.20
N TYR A 26 7.53 6.61 -7.25
CA TYR A 26 7.79 7.56 -8.33
C TYR A 26 9.17 7.29 -8.90
N ARG A 27 9.26 7.28 -10.23
CA ARG A 27 10.51 7.22 -10.97
C ARG A 27 10.70 8.51 -11.73
N ARG A 28 11.91 9.06 -11.69
CA ARG A 28 12.28 10.20 -12.52
C ARG A 28 12.45 9.72 -13.96
N PHE A 29 11.67 10.26 -14.88
CA PHE A 29 11.73 10.01 -16.30
C PHE A 29 12.18 11.27 -17.03
N GLN A 30 13.16 11.11 -17.91
CA GLN A 30 13.66 12.19 -18.76
C GLN A 30 13.27 11.86 -20.21
N PRO A 31 12.29 12.59 -20.79
CA PRO A 31 11.96 12.42 -22.20
C PRO A 31 13.10 12.93 -23.10
N LEU A 32 13.15 12.41 -24.34
CA LEU A 32 14.09 12.84 -25.39
C LEU A 32 13.97 14.33 -25.75
N SER A 33 12.78 14.90 -25.55
CA SER A 33 12.51 16.32 -25.64
C SER A 33 11.60 16.72 -24.48
N GLY A 34 12.00 17.76 -23.72
CA GLY A 34 11.25 18.27 -22.57
C GLY A 34 11.94 18.08 -21.21
N PRO A 35 11.34 18.64 -20.15
CA PRO A 35 11.90 18.58 -18.79
C PRO A 35 11.74 17.20 -18.15
N ALA A 36 12.61 16.88 -17.18
CA ALA A 36 12.46 15.69 -16.33
C ALA A 36 11.13 15.77 -15.56
N GLN A 37 10.46 14.62 -15.42
CA GLN A 37 9.24 14.50 -14.65
C GLN A 37 9.26 13.27 -13.75
N ASP A 38 8.63 13.37 -12.57
CA ASP A 38 8.41 12.21 -11.69
C ASP A 38 7.11 11.54 -12.08
N VAL A 39 7.20 10.31 -12.58
CA VAL A 39 6.06 9.52 -13.00
C VAL A 39 5.71 8.48 -11.92
N PRO A 40 4.43 8.37 -11.53
CA PRO A 40 4.01 7.31 -10.63
C PRO A 40 4.19 5.95 -11.32
N THR A 41 4.74 4.99 -10.58
CA THR A 41 4.90 3.61 -11.01
C THR A 41 4.02 2.71 -10.15
N MET A 42 4.60 1.77 -9.43
CA MET A 42 3.89 0.77 -8.65
C MET A 42 3.34 1.37 -7.36
N LYS A 43 2.12 0.97 -7.01
CA LYS A 43 1.57 1.15 -5.67
C LYS A 43 1.89 -0.07 -4.83
N GLU A 44 2.26 0.15 -3.58
CA GLU A 44 2.56 -0.91 -2.63
C GLU A 44 1.75 -0.70 -1.34
N ALA A 45 1.34 -1.78 -0.70
CA ALA A 45 0.61 -1.75 0.56
C ALA A 45 1.38 -2.54 1.62
N PHE A 46 1.52 -1.94 2.81
CA PHE A 46 2.20 -2.53 3.95
C PHE A 46 1.40 -2.27 5.20
N LEU A 47 1.60 -3.10 6.21
CA LEU A 47 1.23 -2.75 7.57
C LEU A 47 2.16 -1.66 8.12
N SER A 48 1.70 -0.92 9.12
CA SER A 48 2.51 0.09 9.81
C SER A 48 3.80 -0.46 10.44
N ASP A 49 3.85 -1.78 10.70
CA ASP A 49 5.05 -2.50 11.17
C ASP A 49 5.97 -3.02 10.05
N GLY A 50 5.67 -2.70 8.79
CA GLY A 50 6.50 -3.04 7.63
C GLY A 50 6.20 -4.38 6.99
N ARG A 51 5.23 -5.17 7.48
CA ARG A 51 4.81 -6.41 6.81
C ARG A 51 4.07 -6.11 5.51
N ALA A 52 4.38 -6.85 4.44
CA ALA A 52 3.73 -6.68 3.14
C ALA A 52 2.28 -7.17 3.15
N VAL A 53 1.43 -6.49 2.39
CA VAL A 53 0.01 -6.79 2.28
C VAL A 53 -0.41 -6.77 0.81
N ASN A 54 -1.17 -7.79 0.41
CA ASN A 54 -1.82 -7.81 -0.90
C ASN A 54 -3.22 -7.22 -0.79
N VAL A 55 -3.61 -6.44 -1.80
CA VAL A 55 -4.97 -5.93 -1.95
C VAL A 55 -5.81 -7.00 -2.64
N ILE A 56 -6.89 -7.44 -1.99
CA ILE A 56 -7.83 -8.42 -2.54
C ILE A 56 -9.01 -7.69 -3.20
N ASP A 57 -9.57 -6.72 -2.49
CA ASP A 57 -10.59 -5.79 -2.98
C ASP A 57 -10.48 -4.44 -2.25
N ASP A 58 -11.39 -3.51 -2.51
CA ASP A 58 -11.35 -2.15 -1.94
C ASP A 58 -11.37 -2.08 -0.40
N ASN A 59 -11.85 -3.13 0.26
CA ASN A 59 -11.98 -3.20 1.72
C ASN A 59 -11.23 -4.37 2.35
N THR A 60 -10.79 -5.36 1.56
CA THR A 60 -10.15 -6.57 2.05
C THR A 60 -8.70 -6.66 1.60
N PHE A 61 -7.85 -6.99 2.55
CA PHE A 61 -6.42 -7.15 2.35
C PHE A 61 -5.92 -8.47 2.94
N ARG A 62 -4.86 -9.02 2.38
CA ARG A 62 -4.21 -10.24 2.87
C ARG A 62 -2.79 -9.98 3.30
N ILE A 63 -2.47 -10.26 4.56
CA ILE A 63 -1.10 -10.18 5.07
C ILE A 63 -0.27 -11.29 4.41
N VAL A 64 0.83 -10.93 3.75
CA VAL A 64 1.61 -11.90 2.94
C VAL A 64 2.26 -12.99 3.80
N ILE A 65 2.75 -12.65 5.00
CA ILE A 65 3.48 -13.61 5.85
C ILE A 65 2.57 -14.60 6.58
N SER A 66 1.33 -14.22 6.89
CA SER A 66 0.40 -15.03 7.69
C SER A 66 -0.82 -15.53 6.93
N ASP A 67 -1.01 -15.08 5.68
CA ASP A 67 -2.23 -15.26 4.89
C ASP A 67 -3.52 -14.77 5.58
N GLU A 68 -3.40 -14.03 6.68
CA GLU A 68 -4.54 -13.48 7.42
C GLU A 68 -5.24 -12.41 6.58
N LEU A 69 -6.56 -12.51 6.50
CA LEU A 69 -7.40 -11.48 5.90
C LEU A 69 -7.73 -10.41 6.94
N ILE A 70 -7.59 -9.16 6.51
CA ILE A 70 -7.91 -7.98 7.29
C ILE A 70 -8.83 -7.09 6.48
N ARG A 71 -9.78 -6.43 7.15
CA ARG A 71 -10.82 -5.63 6.49
C ARG A 71 -10.85 -4.21 7.05
N LYS A 72 -11.06 -3.21 6.19
CA LYS A 72 -11.22 -1.81 6.62
C LYS A 72 -12.31 -1.67 7.68
N ILE A 73 -12.01 -0.91 8.73
CA ILE A 73 -12.98 -0.46 9.72
C ILE A 73 -13.58 0.84 9.19
N ARG A 74 -14.92 0.94 9.17
CA ARG A 74 -15.63 2.18 8.82
C ARG A 74 -15.70 3.11 10.01
#